data_AF-A0A2V8IPX5-F1
#
_entry.id   AF-A0A2V8IPX5-F1
#
_cell.length_a   1.000
_cell.length_b   1.000
_cell.length_c   1.000
_cell.angle_alpha   90.00
_cell.angle_beta   90.00
_cell.angle_gamma   90.00
#
_symmetry.space_group_name_H-M   'P 1'
#
loop_
_entity.id
_entity.type
_entity.pdbx_description
1 polymer ?
#
loop_
_entity_poly.entity_id
_entity_poly.type
_entity_poly.pdbx_seq_one_letter_code
_entity_poly.pdbx_strand_id
1 'polypeptide(L)'
;MIPTRRHFHCYFSNSQVMFYFFQKQQQFLQCEIRTADAPDTFAIVVTEPNGAERSQYVVGSAEVSRRWRQLQQELVGEGWWGPCGRD
;
A
#
# COMPACT_ATOMS: atom_id res chain seq x y z
N MET A 1 0.54 40.20 20.28
CA MET A 1 -0.64 39.61 19.60
C MET A 1 -0.29 39.37 18.14
N ILE A 2 -0.95 38.38 17.52
CA ILE A 2 -0.78 37.80 16.16
C ILE A 2 0.15 36.57 16.12
N PRO A 3 -0.38 35.33 16.20
CA PRO A 3 0.34 34.16 15.74
C PRO A 3 0.06 33.94 14.25
N THR A 4 1.12 33.94 13.45
CA THR A 4 1.07 33.68 12.01
C THR A 4 0.88 32.18 11.77
N ARG A 5 -0.38 31.75 11.61
CA ARG A 5 -0.72 30.42 11.08
C ARG A 5 -0.14 30.27 9.68
N ARG A 6 0.94 29.51 9.55
CA ARG A 6 1.38 28.96 8.27
C ARG A 6 0.56 27.68 8.00
N HIS A 7 -0.64 27.88 7.45
CA HIS A 7 -1.34 26.84 6.72
C HIS A 7 -0.55 26.56 5.43
N PHE A 8 0.21 25.47 5.40
CA PHE A 8 0.57 24.81 4.16
C PHE A 8 -0.40 23.65 3.95
N HIS A 9 -1.60 24.00 3.50
CA HIS A 9 -2.53 23.02 2.93
C HIS A 9 -2.21 22.90 1.44
N CYS A 10 -1.31 21.98 1.12
CA CYS A 10 -1.26 21.42 -0.23
C CYS A 10 -2.02 20.08 -0.16
N TYR A 11 -3.34 20.12 -0.39
CA TYR A 11 -4.10 18.91 -0.70
C TYR A 11 -3.71 18.44 -2.09
N PHE A 12 -2.61 17.71 -2.20
CA PHE A 12 -2.36 16.87 -3.37
C PHE A 12 -3.16 15.57 -3.20
N SER A 13 -4.50 15.67 -3.21
CA SER A 13 -5.39 14.52 -3.20
C SER A 13 -5.44 13.89 -4.59
N ASN A 14 -4.29 13.37 -5.01
CA ASN A 14 -4.17 12.38 -6.07
C ASN A 14 -3.37 11.20 -5.49
N SER A 15 -3.79 10.73 -4.32
CA SER A 15 -3.29 9.49 -3.73
C SER A 15 -3.69 8.36 -4.66
N GLN A 16 -2.82 8.05 -5.62
CA GLN A 16 -2.96 6.86 -6.45
C GLN A 16 -2.79 5.68 -5.50
N VAL A 17 -3.92 5.13 -5.07
CA VAL A 17 -3.96 3.89 -4.32
C VAL A 17 -4.24 2.78 -5.31
N MET A 18 -3.26 1.90 -5.48
CA MET A 18 -3.44 0.69 -6.28
C MET A 18 -3.85 -0.44 -5.35
N PHE A 19 -5.05 -1.00 -5.57
CA PHE A 19 -5.59 -2.11 -4.79
C PHE A 19 -5.33 -3.43 -5.51
N TYR A 20 -4.91 -4.43 -4.75
CA TYR A 20 -4.67 -5.78 -5.22
C TYR A 20 -5.29 -6.74 -4.22
N PHE A 21 -6.06 -7.71 -4.70
CA PHE A 21 -6.70 -8.70 -3.85
C PHE A 21 -6.09 -10.07 -4.06
N PHE A 22 -5.85 -10.77 -2.96
CA PHE A 22 -5.42 -12.15 -2.93
C PHE A 22 -6.48 -12.98 -2.23
N GLN A 23 -6.71 -14.18 -2.73
CA GLN A 23 -7.66 -15.12 -2.15
C GLN A 23 -6.96 -16.41 -1.77
N LYS A 24 -7.28 -16.92 -0.58
CA LYS A 24 -6.86 -18.25 -0.13
C LYS A 24 -8.08 -18.94 0.47
N GLN A 25 -8.61 -19.94 -0.23
CA GLN A 25 -9.86 -20.62 0.14
C GLN A 25 -11.02 -19.62 0.28
N GLN A 26 -11.56 -19.42 1.50
CA GLN A 26 -12.61 -18.43 1.82
C GLN A 26 -12.07 -17.15 2.46
N GLN A 27 -10.74 -16.97 2.49
CA GLN A 27 -10.09 -15.79 3.05
C GLN A 27 -9.62 -14.85 1.94
N PHE A 28 -9.72 -13.56 2.23
CA PHE A 28 -9.28 -12.48 1.34
C PHE A 28 -8.23 -11.64 2.04
N LEU A 29 -7.20 -11.29 1.30
CA LEU A 29 -6.14 -10.39 1.72
C LEU A 29 -6.13 -9.22 0.75
N GLN A 30 -6.20 -8.01 1.30
CA GLN A 30 -6.19 -6.78 0.54
C GLN A 30 -4.81 -6.16 0.64
N CYS A 31 -4.19 -5.92 -0.50
CA CYS A 31 -2.94 -5.21 -0.61
C CYS A 31 -3.17 -3.86 -1.27
N GLU A 32 -2.49 -2.85 -0.77
CA GLU A 32 -2.56 -1.50 -1.30
C GLU A 32 -1.16 -0.93 -1.45
N ILE A 33 -0.92 -0.24 -2.56
CA ILE A 33 0.26 0.61 -2.72
C ILE A 33 -0.24 2.04 -2.69
N ARG A 34 0.15 2.78 -1.66
CA ARG A 34 -0.21 4.19 -1.45
C ARG A 34 1.02 5.07 -1.65
N THR A 35 0.86 6.24 -2.24
CA THR A 35 1.87 7.31 -2.15
C THR A 35 1.75 8.00 -0.77
N ALA A 36 2.87 8.24 -0.10
CA ALA A 36 2.90 8.98 1.16
C ALA A 36 3.06 10.49 0.92
N ASP A 37 2.85 11.30 1.95
CA ASP A 37 3.02 12.77 1.87
C ASP A 37 4.49 13.19 1.65
N ALA A 38 5.43 12.29 1.95
CA ALA A 38 6.85 12.53 1.71
C ALA A 38 7.23 12.22 0.26
N PRO A 39 8.14 13.02 -0.35
CA PRO A 39 8.57 12.81 -1.73
C PRO A 39 9.21 11.44 -1.90
N ASP A 40 8.89 10.78 -3.01
CA ASP A 40 9.38 9.45 -3.38
C ASP A 40 9.16 8.38 -2.28
N THR A 41 8.16 8.61 -1.42
CA THR A 41 7.82 7.68 -0.34
C THR A 41 6.50 7.02 -0.65
N PHE A 42 6.45 5.71 -0.44
CA PHE A 42 5.28 4.88 -0.70
C PHE A 42 5.04 3.98 0.50
N ALA A 43 3.80 3.57 0.69
CA ALA A 43 3.40 2.60 1.69
C ALA A 43 2.78 1.38 0.98
N ILE A 44 3.34 0.21 1.24
CA ILE A 44 2.71 -1.07 0.91
C ILE A 44 1.91 -1.48 2.14
N VAL A 45 0.58 -1.49 2.03
CA VAL A 45 -0.33 -1.87 3.11
C VAL A 45 -0.91 -3.24 2.79
N VAL A 46 -0.92 -4.13 3.78
CA VAL A 46 -1.50 -5.46 3.69
C VAL A 46 -2.53 -5.58 4.79
N THR A 47 -3.79 -5.69 4.42
CA THR A 47 -4.90 -5.97 5.33
C THR A 47 -5.14 -7.48 5.33
N GLU A 48 -4.79 -8.08 6.46
CA GLU A 48 -4.98 -9.50 6.73
C GLU A 48 -6.49 -9.83 6.89
N PRO A 49 -6.91 -11.10 6.74
CA PRO A 49 -8.33 -11.48 6.83
C PRO A 49 -9.00 -11.19 8.18
N ASN A 50 -8.20 -11.08 9.24
CA ASN A 50 -8.65 -10.71 10.58
C ASN A 50 -8.83 -9.20 10.77
N GLY A 51 -8.59 -8.40 9.72
CA GLY A 51 -8.64 -6.94 9.75
C GLY A 51 -7.36 -6.28 10.26
N ALA A 52 -6.30 -7.04 10.57
CA ALA A 52 -5.01 -6.48 10.95
C ALA A 52 -4.34 -5.86 9.72
N GLU A 53 -3.94 -4.60 9.83
CA GLU A 53 -3.21 -3.91 8.77
C GLU A 53 -1.72 -3.86 9.09
N ARG A 54 -0.91 -4.28 8.12
CA ARG A 54 0.54 -4.16 8.14
C ARG A 54 0.94 -3.19 7.05
N SER A 55 1.51 -2.05 7.44
CA SER A 55 2.07 -1.08 6.50
C SER A 55 3.60 -1.12 6.51
N GLN A 56 4.21 -1.10 5.32
CA GLN A 56 5.64 -0.95 5.14
C GLN A 56 5.92 0.27 4.28
N TYR A 57 6.64 1.24 4.86
CA TYR A 57 7.07 2.43 4.15
C TYR A 57 8.38 2.17 3.41
N VAL A 58 8.43 2.62 2.18
CA VAL A 58 9.55 2.43 1.27
C VAL A 58 9.83 3.73 0.55
N VAL A 59 11.11 4.07 0.41
CA VAL A 59 11.55 5.24 -0.36
C VAL A 59 12.12 4.76 -1.69
N GLY A 60 11.67 5.35 -2.79
CA GLY A 60 12.06 4.99 -4.15
C GLY A 60 11.06 4.07 -4.82
N SER A 61 10.53 4.50 -5.96
CA SER A 61 9.67 3.68 -6.84
C SER A 61 10.28 2.32 -7.23
N ALA A 62 11.61 2.26 -7.40
CA ALA A 62 12.33 1.01 -7.70
C ALA A 62 12.29 0.02 -6.52
N GLU A 63 12.49 0.51 -5.30
CA GLU A 63 12.45 -0.33 -4.09
C GLU A 63 11.01 -0.78 -3.80
N VAL A 64 10.00 0.07 -4.05
CA VAL A 64 8.58 -0.35 -3.99
C VAL A 64 8.31 -1.50 -4.94
N SER A 65 8.74 -1.38 -6.19
CA SER A 65 8.54 -2.43 -7.20
C SER A 65 9.24 -3.73 -6.83
N ARG A 66 10.39 -3.64 -6.16
CA ARG A 66 11.11 -4.81 -5.64
C ARG A 66 10.38 -5.45 -4.46
N ARG A 67 9.99 -4.64 -3.46
CA ARG A 67 9.27 -5.08 -2.26
C ARG A 67 7.91 -5.67 -2.60
N TRP A 68 7.20 -5.06 -3.54
CA TRP A 68 5.94 -5.57 -4.06
C TRP A 68 6.10 -6.96 -4.69
N ARG A 69 7.07 -7.14 -5.58
CA ARG A 69 7.36 -8.46 -6.18
C ARG A 69 7.74 -9.50 -5.14
N GLN A 70 8.53 -9.12 -4.14
CA GLN A 70 8.89 -10.03 -3.05
C GLN A 70 7.66 -10.45 -2.25
N LEU A 71 6.80 -9.50 -1.87
CA LEU A 71 5.55 -9.77 -1.17
C LEU A 71 4.64 -10.70 -1.99
N GLN A 72 4.51 -10.49 -3.31
CA GLN A 72 3.76 -11.38 -4.18
C GLN A 72 4.30 -12.81 -4.15
N GLN A 73 5.63 -12.98 -4.20
CA GLN A 73 6.26 -14.30 -4.13
C GLN A 73 6.04 -14.97 -2.77
N GLU A 74 6.13 -14.22 -1.67
CA GLU A 74 5.85 -14.70 -0.32
C GLU A 74 4.38 -15.16 -0.21
N LEU A 75 3.43 -14.33 -0.64
CA LEU A 75 2.01 -14.66 -0.63
C LEU A 75 1.69 -15.90 -1.49
N VAL A 76 2.26 -15.99 -2.70
CA VAL A 76 2.10 -17.18 -3.55
C VAL A 76 2.70 -18.42 -2.88
N GLY A 77 3.88 -18.31 -2.25
CA GLY A 77 4.51 -19.39 -1.50
C GLY A 77 3.69 -19.86 -0.30
N GLU A 78 2.96 -18.94 0.33
CA GLU A 78 2.01 -19.23 1.41
C GLU A 78 0.67 -19.81 0.90
N GLY A 79 0.47 -19.91 -0.42
CA GLY A 79 -0.72 -20.46 -1.04
C GLY A 79 -1.85 -19.44 -1.26
N TRP A 80 -1.54 -18.15 -1.22
CA TRP A 80 -2.46 -17.10 -1.69
C TRP A 80 -2.48 -17.05 -3.21
N TRP A 81 -3.68 -16.97 -3.78
CA TRP A 81 -3.90 -16.87 -5.21
C TRP A 81 -4.23 -15.42 -5.59
N GLY A 82 -3.53 -14.88 -6.58
CA GLY A 82 -3.68 -13.48 -7.04
C GLY A 82 -2.45 -12.98 -7.81
N PRO A 83 -2.34 -11.67 -8.07
CA PRO A 83 -3.32 -10.63 -7.76
C PRO A 83 -4.53 -10.71 -8.69
N CYS A 84 -5.73 -10.80 -8.11
CA CYS A 84 -6.97 -10.61 -8.86
C CYS A 84 -7.16 -9.10 -9.05
N GLY A 85 -6.83 -8.59 -10.24
CA GLY A 85 -7.26 -7.27 -10.64
C GLY A 85 -8.78 -7.24 -10.70
N ARG A 86 -9.42 -6.35 -9.95
CA ARG A 86 -10.82 -5.99 -10.21
C ARG A 86 -10.77 -5.12 -11.47
N ASP A 87 -11.14 -5.70 -12.62
CA ASP A 87 -11.62 -4.92 -13.76
C ASP A 87 -12.85 -4.09 -13.34
#